data_AF-A0A382PBT8-F1
#
_entry.id   AF-A0A382PBT8-F1
#
_cell.length_a   1.000
_cell.length_b   1.000
_cell.length_c   1.000
_cell.angle_alpha   90.00
_cell.angle_beta   90.00
_cell.angle_gamma   90.00
#
_symmetry.space_group_name_H-M   'P 1'
#
loop_
_entity.id
_entity.type
_entity.pdbx_description
1 polymer ?
#
loop_
_entity_poly.entity_id
_entity_poly.type
_entity_poly.pdbx_seq_one_letter_code
_entity_poly.pdbx_strand_id
1 'polypeptide(L)'
;LVHSQDQQPDLIYIDLHLLHEVTSPQAFEGLRIAKRQVRRPDLTFATVDHNIPTTDRSLPIHDHLARTQIKALRENAKDFGVTLYDVDSAEQGIVHVIGPELGLTQPGMTIVCGDSHTSTHGAFGALAFGIGTSQVEHVLATQCLTMDKPKSMQIKLIGNLRSGVSAKDVILGIIARIGIDGGSGHVIEYTGDAIRNFSMDERMTICNMSIEAGARAGMISPDDTTVNYLMERIELTDIGDPNSIIDNWMSLPSDEGSAFDRVIEIDANSLEPCVTWGTNPEMSIPITESIPGPQEADSTEARDAMKRALYYMDLEPGTPIQRVSIDRVFIGSCTNSRLSDLQVAA
;
A
#
# COMPACT_ATOMS: atom_id res chain seq x y z
N LEU A 1 -19.18 -10.22 -1.29
CA LEU A 1 -20.31 -9.38 -0.83
C LEU A 1 -21.22 -10.21 0.07
N VAL A 2 -21.51 -9.77 1.29
CA VAL A 2 -22.34 -10.50 2.28
C VAL A 2 -23.79 -10.05 2.22
N HIS A 3 -24.01 -8.75 2.14
CA HIS A 3 -25.33 -8.15 2.05
C HIS A 3 -25.26 -6.84 1.27
N SER A 4 -26.31 -6.57 0.49
CA SER A 4 -26.48 -5.32 -0.25
C SER A 4 -27.93 -4.91 -0.19
N GLN A 5 -28.17 -3.61 0.02
CA GLN A 5 -29.49 -3.01 0.09
C GLN A 5 -29.46 -1.65 -0.59
N ASP A 6 -30.50 -1.34 -1.36
CA ASP A 6 -30.64 -0.04 -2.02
C ASP A 6 -30.47 1.12 -1.03
N GLN A 7 -29.64 2.09 -1.41
CA GLN A 7 -29.36 3.32 -0.65
C GLN A 7 -28.71 3.09 0.73
N GLN A 8 -28.10 1.92 0.96
CA GLN A 8 -27.26 1.66 2.14
C GLN A 8 -25.87 1.18 1.72
N PRO A 9 -24.84 1.40 2.56
CA PRO A 9 -23.53 0.81 2.33
C PRO A 9 -23.62 -0.72 2.29
N ASP A 10 -22.85 -1.32 1.39
CA ASP A 10 -22.75 -2.78 1.28
C ASP A 10 -22.02 -3.37 2.49
N LEU A 11 -22.40 -4.57 2.89
CA LEU A 11 -21.66 -5.36 3.86
C LEU A 11 -20.71 -6.30 3.12
N ILE A 12 -19.40 -6.08 3.26
CA ILE A 12 -18.36 -6.91 2.65
C ILE A 12 -17.75 -7.84 3.70
N TYR A 13 -17.40 -9.04 3.26
CA TYR A 13 -16.59 -9.97 4.04
C TYR A 13 -15.13 -9.56 3.88
N ILE A 14 -14.32 -9.78 4.92
CA ILE A 14 -12.87 -9.55 4.90
C ILE A 14 -12.15 -10.89 4.85
N ASP A 15 -11.40 -11.16 3.79
CA ASP A 15 -10.69 -12.42 3.61
C ASP A 15 -9.37 -12.47 4.38
N LEU A 16 -8.71 -11.32 4.58
CA LEU A 16 -7.49 -11.21 5.37
C LEU A 16 -7.48 -9.92 6.20
N HIS A 17 -7.19 -10.05 7.49
CA HIS A 17 -7.01 -8.93 8.40
C HIS A 17 -5.58 -8.90 8.94
N LEU A 18 -4.84 -7.86 8.58
CA LEU A 18 -3.48 -7.64 9.08
C LEU A 18 -3.50 -6.63 10.23
N LEU A 19 -2.63 -6.84 11.21
CA LEU A 19 -2.53 -6.02 12.42
C LEU A 19 -1.09 -5.63 12.71
N HIS A 20 -0.94 -4.48 13.36
CA HIS A 20 0.32 -3.98 13.90
C HIS A 20 0.07 -3.34 15.27
N GLU A 21 1.13 -3.00 16.00
CA GLU A 21 1.06 -2.63 17.41
C GLU A 21 0.49 -1.22 17.67
N VAL A 22 0.39 -0.37 16.65
CA VAL A 22 -0.02 1.04 16.84
C VAL A 22 -1.53 1.19 16.97
N THR A 23 -2.30 0.60 16.04
CA THR A 23 -3.74 0.86 15.90
C THR A 23 -4.63 -0.23 16.46
N SER A 24 -4.11 -1.45 16.63
CA SER A 24 -4.87 -2.61 17.11
C SER A 24 -5.16 -2.65 18.63
N PRO A 25 -4.35 -2.09 19.55
CA PRO A 25 -4.58 -2.30 20.99
C PRO A 25 -5.96 -1.87 21.49
N GLN A 26 -6.45 -0.72 21.03
CA GLN A 26 -7.77 -0.21 21.43
C GLN A 26 -8.91 -1.09 20.91
N ALA A 27 -8.77 -1.68 19.71
CA ALA A 27 -9.78 -2.57 19.14
C ALA A 27 -9.94 -3.85 19.98
N PHE A 28 -8.83 -4.45 20.42
CA PHE A 28 -8.88 -5.60 21.32
C PHE A 28 -9.50 -5.26 22.68
N GLU A 29 -9.25 -4.07 23.22
CA GLU A 29 -9.88 -3.64 24.46
C GLU A 29 -11.40 -3.47 24.32
N GLY A 30 -11.87 -2.94 23.18
CA GLY A 30 -13.30 -2.89 22.85
C GLY A 30 -13.95 -4.28 22.89
N LEU A 31 -13.29 -5.30 22.33
CA LEU A 31 -13.76 -6.68 22.42
C LEU A 31 -13.85 -7.18 23.87
N ARG A 32 -12.84 -6.91 24.71
CA ARG A 32 -12.85 -7.33 26.12
C ARG A 32 -14.01 -6.72 26.88
N ILE A 33 -14.20 -5.40 26.76
CA ILE A 33 -15.29 -4.67 27.41
C ILE A 33 -16.65 -5.22 26.95
N ALA A 34 -16.79 -5.49 25.65
CA ALA A 34 -17.99 -6.07 25.06
C ALA A 34 -18.13 -7.59 25.28
N LYS A 35 -17.14 -8.24 25.92
CA LYS A 35 -17.06 -9.70 26.14
C LYS A 35 -17.17 -10.50 24.84
N ARG A 36 -16.54 -10.01 23.77
CA ARG A 36 -16.47 -10.64 22.45
C ARG A 36 -15.13 -11.36 22.25
N GLN A 37 -15.12 -12.32 21.34
CA GLN A 37 -13.92 -13.00 20.85
C GLN A 37 -13.60 -12.51 19.44
N VAL A 38 -12.37 -12.75 18.98
CA VAL A 38 -12.02 -12.58 17.56
C VAL A 38 -12.75 -13.64 16.75
N ARG A 39 -13.42 -13.22 15.67
CA ARG A 39 -14.31 -14.07 14.87
C ARG A 39 -13.57 -15.08 14.00
N ARG A 40 -12.46 -14.66 13.37
CA ARG A 40 -11.59 -15.47 12.50
C ARG A 40 -10.12 -15.24 12.86
N PRO A 41 -9.64 -15.80 13.99
CA PRO A 41 -8.21 -15.72 14.32
C PRO A 41 -7.34 -16.37 13.24
N ASP A 42 -7.88 -17.33 12.49
CA ASP A 42 -7.23 -18.01 11.36
C ASP A 42 -7.07 -17.14 10.11
N LEU A 43 -7.79 -16.01 10.02
CA LEU A 43 -7.65 -15.00 8.94
C LEU A 43 -7.07 -13.68 9.47
N THR A 44 -6.55 -13.68 10.70
CA THR A 44 -6.01 -12.48 11.35
C THR A 44 -4.55 -12.71 11.72
N PHE A 45 -3.67 -11.85 11.20
CA PHE A 45 -2.22 -11.97 11.42
C PHE A 45 -1.66 -10.64 11.91
N ALA A 46 -0.77 -10.69 12.89
CA ALA A 46 -0.13 -9.54 13.47
C ALA A 46 1.38 -9.58 13.25
N THR A 47 1.99 -8.40 13.11
CA THR A 47 3.44 -8.22 13.16
C THR A 47 3.79 -7.02 14.02
N VAL A 48 5.03 -6.94 14.47
CA VAL A 48 5.59 -5.71 15.05
C VAL A 48 6.47 -5.06 13.98
N ASP A 49 6.19 -3.80 13.62
CA ASP A 49 6.96 -3.11 12.57
C ASP A 49 7.08 -1.58 12.71
N HIS A 50 6.14 -0.86 13.32
CA HIS A 50 6.22 0.62 13.40
C HIS A 50 7.11 1.16 14.52
N ASN A 51 7.20 0.44 15.64
CA ASN A 51 7.84 0.89 16.88
C ASN A 51 9.13 0.13 17.22
N ILE A 52 9.76 -0.51 16.23
CA ILE A 52 11.03 -1.20 16.44
C ILE A 52 12.17 -0.19 16.44
N PRO A 53 12.98 -0.10 17.52
CA PRO A 53 14.16 0.74 17.53
C PRO A 53 15.18 0.27 16.49
N THR A 54 15.90 1.22 15.88
CA THR A 54 17.04 0.93 14.99
C THR A 54 18.32 0.54 15.76
N THR A 55 18.25 0.41 17.08
CA THR A 55 19.35 -0.07 17.92
C THR A 55 19.43 -1.59 17.89
N ASP A 56 20.52 -2.15 18.45
CA ASP A 56 20.68 -3.59 18.63
C ASP A 56 19.43 -4.19 19.30
N ARG A 57 18.84 -5.22 18.66
CA ARG A 57 17.60 -5.88 19.11
C ARG A 57 17.77 -6.61 20.44
N SER A 58 19.00 -6.94 20.85
CA SER A 58 19.29 -7.51 22.17
C SER A 58 19.12 -6.51 23.32
N LEU A 59 19.06 -5.21 23.01
CA LEU A 59 18.89 -4.16 24.00
C LEU A 59 17.40 -3.93 24.31
N PRO A 60 17.08 -3.51 25.55
CA PRO A 60 15.71 -3.17 25.91
C PRO A 60 15.20 -1.96 25.12
N ILE A 61 13.93 -2.02 24.71
CA ILE A 61 13.24 -0.88 24.11
C ILE A 61 13.09 0.22 25.17
N HIS A 62 13.87 1.30 25.01
CA HIS A 62 13.89 2.43 25.95
C HIS A 62 12.67 3.34 25.81
N ASP A 63 12.11 3.45 24.60
CA ASP A 63 10.90 4.21 24.39
C ASP A 63 9.71 3.54 25.09
N HIS A 64 9.09 4.29 26.02
CA HIS A 64 8.03 3.76 26.86
C HIS A 64 6.77 3.45 26.05
N LEU A 65 6.45 4.27 25.05
CA LEU A 65 5.25 4.11 24.23
C LEU A 65 5.38 2.87 23.35
N ALA A 66 6.49 2.75 22.62
CA ALA A 66 6.85 1.59 21.79
C ALA A 66 6.76 0.29 22.59
N ARG A 67 7.43 0.24 23.75
CA ARG A 67 7.41 -0.94 24.63
C ARG A 67 5.99 -1.29 25.09
N THR A 68 5.17 -0.29 25.38
CA THR A 68 3.78 -0.51 25.83
C THR A 68 2.92 -1.06 24.71
N GLN A 69 3.01 -0.50 23.51
CA GLN A 69 2.25 -0.95 22.34
C GLN A 69 2.62 -2.38 21.93
N ILE A 70 3.92 -2.68 21.86
CA ILE A 70 4.42 -4.03 21.55
C ILE A 70 3.95 -5.04 22.60
N LYS A 71 4.05 -4.69 23.88
CA LYS A 71 3.55 -5.54 24.96
C LYS A 71 2.05 -5.79 24.83
N ALA A 72 1.26 -4.74 24.56
CA ALA A 72 -0.17 -4.87 24.38
C ALA A 72 -0.52 -5.79 23.20
N LEU A 73 0.17 -5.66 22.06
CA LEU A 73 -0.04 -6.55 20.92
C LEU A 73 0.27 -8.02 21.26
N ARG A 74 1.37 -8.28 21.97
CA ARG A 74 1.74 -9.64 22.44
C ARG A 74 0.67 -10.25 23.34
N GLU A 75 0.19 -9.48 24.31
CA GLU A 75 -0.87 -9.92 25.23
C GLU A 75 -2.18 -10.16 24.47
N ASN A 76 -2.58 -9.23 23.60
CA ASN A 76 -3.76 -9.36 22.75
C ASN A 76 -3.70 -10.60 21.85
N ALA A 77 -2.58 -10.80 21.15
CA ALA A 77 -2.41 -11.92 20.22
C ALA A 77 -2.53 -13.26 20.95
N LYS A 78 -1.90 -13.37 22.13
CA LYS A 78 -2.01 -14.54 22.99
C LYS A 78 -3.43 -14.76 23.51
N ASP A 79 -4.08 -13.72 24.04
CA ASP A 79 -5.41 -13.82 24.67
C ASP A 79 -6.50 -14.21 23.67
N PHE A 80 -6.39 -13.72 22.43
CA PHE A 80 -7.40 -13.92 21.38
C PHE A 80 -7.02 -14.97 20.34
N GLY A 81 -5.84 -15.61 20.49
CA GLY A 81 -5.37 -16.67 19.59
C GLY A 81 -5.00 -16.18 18.19
N VAL A 82 -4.55 -14.93 18.05
CA VAL A 82 -4.08 -14.34 16.78
C VAL A 82 -2.61 -14.70 16.57
N THR A 83 -2.25 -15.09 15.36
CA THR A 83 -0.85 -15.35 14.98
C THR A 83 -0.06 -14.05 15.02
N LEU A 84 1.09 -14.06 15.71
CA LEU A 84 1.98 -12.91 15.84
C LEU A 84 3.39 -13.24 15.35
N TYR A 85 3.84 -12.51 14.34
CA TYR A 85 5.24 -12.46 13.90
C TYR A 85 5.97 -11.38 14.70
N ASP A 86 6.42 -11.77 15.90
CA ASP A 86 7.08 -10.88 16.86
C ASP A 86 8.52 -10.55 16.46
N VAL A 87 9.19 -9.64 17.17
CA VAL A 87 10.56 -9.14 16.90
C VAL A 87 11.62 -10.24 16.72
N ASP A 88 11.41 -11.42 17.30
CA ASP A 88 12.32 -12.57 17.24
C ASP A 88 11.92 -13.64 16.20
N SER A 89 10.77 -13.48 15.53
CA SER A 89 10.31 -14.38 14.47
C SER A 89 11.14 -14.18 13.20
N ALA A 90 11.43 -15.27 12.49
CA ALA A 90 12.13 -15.21 11.20
C ALA A 90 11.24 -14.59 10.11
N GLU A 91 9.94 -14.64 10.30
CA GLU A 91 8.88 -14.11 9.45
C GLU A 91 8.50 -12.66 9.81
N GLN A 92 9.17 -12.06 10.80
CA GLN A 92 8.94 -10.67 11.18
C GLN A 92 9.39 -9.72 10.06
N GLY A 93 8.50 -8.79 9.73
CA GLY A 93 8.77 -7.76 8.76
C GLY A 93 7.67 -6.71 8.75
N ILE A 94 7.77 -5.79 7.79
CA ILE A 94 6.78 -4.75 7.58
C ILE A 94 5.45 -5.40 7.16
N VAL A 95 4.34 -4.97 7.72
CA VAL A 95 3.02 -5.62 7.59
C VAL A 95 2.61 -5.86 6.13
N HIS A 96 2.88 -4.91 5.24
CA HIS A 96 2.55 -4.98 3.81
C HIS A 96 3.58 -5.76 2.97
N VAL A 97 4.70 -6.17 3.57
CA VAL A 97 5.75 -7.00 2.96
C VAL A 97 5.55 -8.46 3.34
N ILE A 98 5.28 -8.74 4.62
CA ILE A 98 5.09 -10.12 5.09
C ILE A 98 3.84 -10.77 4.51
N GLY A 99 2.78 -10.00 4.24
CA GLY A 99 1.54 -10.56 3.66
C GLY A 99 1.80 -11.26 2.32
N PRO A 100 2.44 -10.59 1.35
CA PRO A 100 2.90 -11.20 0.11
C PRO A 100 3.96 -12.29 0.29
N GLU A 101 4.99 -12.06 1.12
CA GLU A 101 6.11 -13.01 1.27
C GLU A 101 5.68 -14.34 1.88
N LEU A 102 4.73 -14.31 2.81
CA LEU A 102 4.14 -15.50 3.43
C LEU A 102 2.97 -16.08 2.61
N GLY A 103 2.67 -15.50 1.44
CA GLY A 103 1.59 -15.98 0.57
C GLY A 103 0.17 -15.80 1.12
N LEU A 104 0.02 -14.97 2.16
CA LEU A 104 -1.28 -14.61 2.74
C LEU A 104 -2.09 -13.75 1.77
N THR A 105 -1.40 -12.93 0.98
CA THR A 105 -2.02 -12.07 -0.04
C THR A 105 -2.27 -12.85 -1.32
N GLN A 106 -3.53 -13.00 -1.72
CA GLN A 106 -3.89 -13.72 -2.93
C GLN A 106 -4.91 -12.93 -3.76
N PRO A 107 -4.98 -13.19 -5.09
CA PRO A 107 -5.93 -12.53 -5.96
C PRO A 107 -7.39 -12.71 -5.53
N GLY A 108 -8.18 -11.65 -5.70
CA GLY A 108 -9.63 -11.66 -5.43
C GLY A 108 -10.02 -11.47 -3.97
N MET A 109 -9.04 -11.43 -3.05
CA MET A 109 -9.29 -11.21 -1.62
C MET A 109 -9.71 -9.76 -1.32
N THR A 110 -10.50 -9.58 -0.27
CA THR A 110 -10.63 -8.32 0.46
C THR A 110 -9.66 -8.28 1.64
N ILE A 111 -8.78 -7.28 1.68
CA ILE A 111 -7.68 -7.21 2.66
C ILE A 111 -7.71 -5.86 3.37
N VAL A 112 -7.63 -5.88 4.71
CA VAL A 112 -7.66 -4.67 5.52
C VAL A 112 -6.59 -4.69 6.59
N CYS A 113 -6.09 -3.50 6.94
CA CYS A 113 -5.22 -3.27 8.09
C CYS A 113 -5.53 -1.90 8.67
N GLY A 114 -5.18 -1.68 9.94
CA GLY A 114 -5.16 -0.35 10.56
C GLY A 114 -4.11 0.61 10.00
N ASP A 115 -3.65 0.40 8.77
CA ASP A 115 -2.57 1.13 8.10
C ASP A 115 -3.00 1.52 6.67
N SER A 116 -2.68 2.75 6.25
CA SER A 116 -3.10 3.31 4.97
C SER A 116 -2.54 2.56 3.76
N HIS A 117 -1.31 2.06 3.85
CA HIS A 117 -0.58 1.44 2.74
C HIS A 117 -0.98 -0.01 2.47
N THR A 118 -2.07 -0.48 3.09
CA THR A 118 -2.72 -1.77 2.76
C THR A 118 -3.04 -1.88 1.27
N SER A 119 -3.18 -0.76 0.57
CA SER A 119 -3.30 -0.72 -0.89
C SER A 119 -2.19 -1.49 -1.63
N THR A 120 -1.02 -1.71 -1.02
CA THR A 120 0.07 -2.55 -1.55
C THR A 120 -0.42 -3.89 -2.08
N HIS A 121 -1.34 -4.54 -1.35
CA HIS A 121 -1.83 -5.88 -1.70
C HIS A 121 -2.67 -5.91 -2.98
N GLY A 122 -3.16 -4.76 -3.45
CA GLY A 122 -3.88 -4.70 -4.72
C GLY A 122 -3.00 -4.96 -5.95
N ALA A 123 -1.68 -5.01 -5.79
CA ALA A 123 -0.75 -5.53 -6.79
C ALA A 123 -1.06 -6.97 -7.23
N PHE A 124 -1.79 -7.72 -6.38
CA PHE A 124 -2.22 -9.10 -6.63
C PHE A 124 -3.65 -9.18 -7.17
N GLY A 125 -4.30 -8.06 -7.47
CA GLY A 125 -5.73 -8.03 -7.81
C GLY A 125 -6.66 -8.19 -6.61
N ALA A 126 -6.16 -7.93 -5.39
CA ALA A 126 -6.97 -7.87 -4.18
C ALA A 126 -7.60 -6.47 -3.99
N LEU A 127 -8.80 -6.40 -3.42
CA LEU A 127 -9.37 -5.14 -2.96
C LEU A 127 -8.84 -4.85 -1.55
N ALA A 128 -7.76 -4.07 -1.47
CA ALA A 128 -7.01 -3.88 -0.23
C ALA A 128 -6.94 -2.41 0.20
N PHE A 129 -7.30 -2.11 1.45
CA PHE A 129 -7.37 -0.72 1.92
C PHE A 129 -7.22 -0.57 3.43
N GLY A 130 -6.72 0.59 3.85
CA GLY A 130 -6.60 0.96 5.26
C GLY A 130 -7.94 1.25 5.92
N ILE A 131 -8.04 0.90 7.21
CA ILE A 131 -9.23 1.10 8.04
C ILE A 131 -8.89 1.80 9.36
N GLY A 132 -9.86 2.48 9.95
CA GLY A 132 -9.69 3.12 11.26
C GLY A 132 -9.81 2.12 12.43
N THR A 133 -9.35 2.51 13.62
CA THR A 133 -9.38 1.66 14.83
C THR A 133 -10.77 1.07 15.14
N SER A 134 -11.85 1.83 14.99
CA SER A 134 -13.21 1.31 15.21
C SER A 134 -13.60 0.24 14.19
N GLN A 135 -13.12 0.38 12.95
CA GLN A 135 -13.32 -0.63 11.91
C GLN A 135 -12.47 -1.88 12.17
N VAL A 136 -11.25 -1.74 12.71
CA VAL A 136 -10.44 -2.87 13.17
C VAL A 136 -11.23 -3.70 14.19
N GLU A 137 -11.87 -3.06 15.18
CA GLU A 137 -12.74 -3.77 16.14
C GLU A 137 -13.91 -4.48 15.44
N HIS A 138 -14.55 -3.83 14.47
CA HIS A 138 -15.66 -4.45 13.71
C HIS A 138 -15.21 -5.70 12.95
N VAL A 139 -14.05 -5.67 12.28
CA VAL A 139 -13.50 -6.84 11.59
C VAL A 139 -13.17 -7.93 12.59
N LEU A 140 -12.50 -7.61 13.70
CA LEU A 140 -12.21 -8.61 14.73
C LEU A 140 -13.50 -9.24 15.29
N ALA A 141 -14.55 -8.46 15.50
CA ALA A 141 -15.81 -8.97 16.06
C ALA A 141 -16.68 -9.75 15.06
N THR A 142 -16.63 -9.41 13.77
CA THR A 142 -17.64 -9.87 12.79
C THR A 142 -17.08 -10.46 11.50
N GLN A 143 -15.82 -10.18 11.17
CA GLN A 143 -15.18 -10.42 9.87
C GLN A 143 -15.81 -9.66 8.70
N CYS A 144 -16.59 -8.62 8.98
CA CYS A 144 -17.28 -7.83 7.96
C CYS A 144 -17.06 -6.33 8.16
N LEU A 145 -17.19 -5.57 7.08
CA LEU A 145 -17.22 -4.10 7.09
C LEU A 145 -18.37 -3.57 6.24
N THR A 146 -18.93 -2.45 6.66
CA THR A 146 -19.83 -1.66 5.84
C THR A 146 -19.01 -0.71 4.97
N MET A 147 -19.28 -0.66 3.67
CA MET A 147 -18.54 0.16 2.73
C MET A 147 -19.43 0.59 1.56
N ASP A 148 -19.38 1.88 1.21
CA ASP A 148 -19.97 2.36 -0.04
C ASP A 148 -19.12 1.89 -1.23
N LYS A 149 -19.79 1.51 -2.32
CA LYS A 149 -19.08 1.11 -3.55
C LYS A 149 -18.28 2.30 -4.09
N PRO A 150 -16.93 2.22 -4.15
CA PRO A 150 -16.11 3.29 -4.68
C PRO A 150 -16.29 3.34 -6.20
N LYS A 151 -16.04 4.53 -6.77
CA LYS A 151 -15.99 4.68 -8.23
C LYS A 151 -14.76 3.98 -8.79
N SER A 152 -14.84 3.59 -10.04
CA SER A 152 -13.75 2.97 -10.79
C SER A 152 -12.94 4.01 -11.55
N MET A 153 -11.62 4.01 -11.38
CA MET A 153 -10.71 4.87 -12.13
C MET A 153 -9.66 4.02 -12.82
N GLN A 154 -9.43 4.24 -14.10
CA GLN A 154 -8.33 3.62 -14.82
C GLN A 154 -7.19 4.61 -15.01
N ILE A 155 -5.97 4.18 -14.68
CA ILE A 155 -4.73 4.83 -15.11
C ILE A 155 -4.04 3.92 -16.11
N LYS A 156 -4.09 4.31 -17.38
CA LYS A 156 -3.59 3.51 -18.50
C LYS A 156 -2.25 4.06 -18.98
N LEU A 157 -1.18 3.30 -18.79
CA LEU A 157 0.14 3.60 -19.31
C LEU A 157 0.24 3.16 -20.78
N ILE A 158 0.51 4.11 -21.67
CA ILE A 158 0.65 3.89 -23.11
C ILE A 158 2.12 3.93 -23.48
N GLY A 159 2.59 2.91 -24.21
CA GLY A 159 3.99 2.81 -24.64
C GLY A 159 4.87 2.10 -23.62
N ASN A 160 6.18 2.34 -23.71
CA ASN A 160 7.18 1.65 -22.90
C ASN A 160 7.96 2.64 -22.04
N LEU A 161 8.42 2.17 -20.89
CA LEU A 161 9.29 2.95 -20.02
C LEU A 161 10.68 3.08 -20.66
N ARG A 162 11.30 4.25 -20.50
CA ARG A 162 12.70 4.45 -20.89
C ARG A 162 13.63 3.75 -19.91
N SER A 163 14.84 3.47 -20.36
CA SER A 163 15.89 2.93 -19.50
C SER A 163 16.11 3.82 -18.28
N GLY A 164 16.18 3.20 -17.10
CA GLY A 164 16.40 3.90 -15.83
C GLY A 164 15.14 4.40 -15.14
N VAL A 165 13.96 4.29 -15.75
CA VAL A 165 12.68 4.62 -15.12
C VAL A 165 12.18 3.40 -14.34
N SER A 166 12.01 3.56 -13.03
CA SER A 166 11.51 2.53 -12.12
C SER A 166 10.00 2.67 -11.86
N ALA A 167 9.39 1.66 -11.22
CA ALA A 167 8.01 1.77 -10.74
C ALA A 167 7.80 2.97 -9.80
N LYS A 168 8.81 3.33 -8.98
CA LYS A 168 8.74 4.50 -8.11
C LYS A 168 8.57 5.79 -8.91
N ASP A 169 9.34 5.93 -9.99
CA ASP A 169 9.26 7.09 -10.88
C ASP A 169 7.91 7.17 -11.58
N VAL A 170 7.37 6.01 -11.98
CA VAL A 170 6.05 5.91 -12.60
C VAL A 170 4.96 6.42 -11.66
N ILE A 171 4.88 5.92 -10.43
CA ILE A 171 3.83 6.35 -9.51
C ILE A 171 3.98 7.81 -9.06
N LEU A 172 5.21 8.29 -8.87
CA LEU A 172 5.46 9.73 -8.62
C LEU A 172 5.03 10.60 -9.81
N GLY A 173 5.36 10.18 -11.04
CA GLY A 173 4.94 10.89 -12.25
C GLY A 173 3.42 10.87 -12.46
N ILE A 174 2.74 9.80 -12.06
CA ILE A 174 1.28 9.73 -12.01
C ILE A 174 0.75 10.74 -11.00
N ILE A 175 1.21 10.72 -9.74
CA ILE A 175 0.72 11.59 -8.67
C ILE A 175 0.99 13.06 -9.01
N ALA A 176 2.17 13.41 -9.54
CA ALA A 176 2.48 14.77 -9.97
C ALA A 176 1.50 15.31 -11.04
N ARG A 177 0.93 14.44 -11.88
CA ARG A 177 -0.05 14.82 -12.91
C ARG A 177 -1.48 14.94 -12.39
N ILE A 178 -1.87 14.07 -11.46
CA ILE A 178 -3.27 13.99 -11.00
C ILE A 178 -3.50 14.70 -9.66
N GLY A 179 -2.42 15.04 -8.95
CA GLY A 179 -2.44 15.64 -7.62
C GLY A 179 -2.69 14.62 -6.50
N ILE A 180 -2.49 15.04 -5.25
CA ILE A 180 -2.74 14.19 -4.08
C ILE A 180 -4.22 13.85 -3.85
N ASP A 181 -5.14 14.56 -4.50
CA ASP A 181 -6.59 14.29 -4.44
C ASP A 181 -7.11 13.64 -5.74
N GLY A 182 -6.22 13.30 -6.67
CA GLY A 182 -6.57 12.87 -8.03
C GLY A 182 -7.42 11.60 -8.11
N GLY A 183 -7.26 10.69 -7.14
CA GLY A 183 -8.00 9.44 -7.01
C GLY A 183 -9.13 9.47 -5.97
N SER A 184 -9.42 10.62 -5.36
CA SER A 184 -10.39 10.71 -4.25
C SER A 184 -11.75 10.12 -4.61
N GLY A 185 -12.26 9.23 -3.76
CA GLY A 185 -13.52 8.50 -3.97
C GLY A 185 -13.47 7.35 -4.98
N HIS A 186 -12.28 7.01 -5.50
CA HIS A 186 -12.10 5.93 -6.48
C HIS A 186 -11.22 4.80 -5.95
N VAL A 187 -11.37 3.63 -6.57
CA VAL A 187 -10.33 2.60 -6.65
C VAL A 187 -9.67 2.71 -8.01
N ILE A 188 -8.35 2.76 -8.04
CA ILE A 188 -7.57 2.88 -9.27
C ILE A 188 -7.22 1.48 -9.78
N GLU A 189 -7.50 1.20 -11.04
CA GLU A 189 -6.91 0.09 -11.79
C GLU A 189 -5.78 0.63 -12.67
N TYR A 190 -4.56 0.10 -12.48
CA TYR A 190 -3.41 0.43 -13.30
C TYR A 190 -3.30 -0.57 -14.45
N THR A 191 -3.31 -0.05 -15.68
CA THR A 191 -3.31 -0.88 -16.90
C THR A 191 -2.26 -0.41 -17.90
N GLY A 192 -2.02 -1.23 -18.93
CA GLY A 192 -1.05 -0.95 -19.99
C GLY A 192 0.10 -1.94 -20.02
N ASP A 193 0.83 -1.99 -21.14
CA ASP A 193 1.93 -2.93 -21.35
C ASP A 193 3.06 -2.71 -20.34
N ALA A 194 3.37 -1.46 -20.01
CA ALA A 194 4.36 -1.13 -18.99
C ALA A 194 4.01 -1.75 -17.62
N ILE A 195 2.74 -1.68 -17.20
CA ILE A 195 2.29 -2.29 -15.94
C ILE A 195 2.36 -3.82 -15.98
N ARG A 196 1.94 -4.43 -17.09
CA ARG A 196 2.01 -5.90 -17.27
C ARG A 196 3.45 -6.43 -17.20
N ASN A 197 4.40 -5.66 -17.74
CA ASN A 197 5.81 -6.05 -17.75
C ASN A 197 6.52 -5.86 -16.40
N PHE A 198 5.87 -5.26 -15.40
CA PHE A 198 6.43 -5.13 -14.06
C PHE A 198 6.45 -6.45 -13.31
N SER A 199 7.54 -6.65 -12.56
CA SER A 199 7.64 -7.66 -11.50
C SER A 199 6.60 -7.42 -10.41
N MET A 200 6.33 -8.42 -9.56
CA MET A 200 5.43 -8.23 -8.41
C MET A 200 5.91 -7.12 -7.46
N ASP A 201 7.23 -6.98 -7.27
CA ASP A 201 7.80 -5.95 -6.40
C ASP A 201 7.49 -4.53 -6.91
N GLU A 202 7.64 -4.32 -8.22
CA GLU A 202 7.30 -3.08 -8.90
C GLU A 202 5.79 -2.79 -8.84
N ARG A 203 4.94 -3.79 -9.05
CA ARG A 203 3.48 -3.67 -8.91
C ARG A 203 3.09 -3.26 -7.49
N MET A 204 3.73 -3.85 -6.48
CA MET A 204 3.53 -3.49 -5.08
C MET A 204 3.93 -2.04 -4.81
N THR A 205 5.03 -1.53 -5.39
CA THR A 205 5.39 -0.10 -5.29
C THR A 205 4.30 0.81 -5.85
N ILE A 206 3.73 0.48 -7.02
CA ILE A 206 2.65 1.27 -7.64
C ILE A 206 1.40 1.29 -6.74
N CYS A 207 0.90 0.12 -6.32
CA CYS A 207 -0.33 0.01 -5.54
C CYS A 207 -0.17 0.54 -4.11
N ASN A 208 1.02 0.42 -3.52
CA ASN A 208 1.34 1.01 -2.21
C ASN A 208 1.08 2.52 -2.24
N MET A 209 1.54 3.20 -3.30
CA MET A 209 1.46 4.66 -3.40
C MET A 209 0.14 5.21 -3.96
N SER A 210 -0.88 4.36 -4.15
CA SER A 210 -2.21 4.82 -4.56
C SER A 210 -2.88 5.72 -3.52
N ILE A 211 -2.51 5.57 -2.24
CA ILE A 211 -3.07 6.38 -1.17
C ILE A 211 -2.54 7.83 -1.21
N GLU A 212 -1.31 8.04 -1.67
CA GLU A 212 -0.72 9.36 -1.91
C GLU A 212 -1.38 10.08 -3.09
N ALA A 213 -2.05 9.36 -3.99
CA ALA A 213 -2.95 9.93 -5.00
C ALA A 213 -4.37 10.19 -4.46
N GLY A 214 -4.64 9.90 -3.18
CA GLY A 214 -5.95 10.05 -2.54
C GLY A 214 -6.94 8.93 -2.85
N ALA A 215 -6.52 7.87 -3.53
CA ALA A 215 -7.41 6.75 -3.86
C ALA A 215 -7.69 5.85 -2.66
N ARG A 216 -8.83 5.16 -2.70
CA ARG A 216 -9.20 4.19 -1.66
C ARG A 216 -8.30 2.95 -1.70
N ALA A 217 -7.97 2.50 -2.91
CA ALA A 217 -7.08 1.39 -3.19
C ALA A 217 -6.52 1.52 -4.61
N GLY A 218 -5.46 0.79 -4.90
CA GLY A 218 -4.92 0.60 -6.25
C GLY A 218 -4.83 -0.87 -6.57
N MET A 219 -5.17 -1.27 -7.80
CA MET A 219 -5.23 -2.66 -8.22
C MET A 219 -4.52 -2.87 -9.56
N ILE A 220 -3.86 -4.03 -9.68
CA ILE A 220 -3.30 -4.55 -10.92
C ILE A 220 -3.84 -5.96 -11.10
N SER A 221 -4.34 -6.26 -12.30
CA SER A 221 -4.92 -7.57 -12.60
C SER A 221 -3.87 -8.68 -12.42
N PRO A 222 -4.26 -9.83 -11.84
CA PRO A 222 -3.37 -10.98 -11.75
C PRO A 222 -3.07 -11.55 -13.14
N ASP A 223 -1.85 -12.03 -13.31
CA ASP A 223 -1.39 -12.72 -14.52
C ASP A 223 -0.36 -13.80 -14.17
N ASP A 224 0.32 -14.35 -15.18
CA ASP A 224 1.35 -15.37 -14.99
C ASP A 224 2.46 -14.92 -14.03
N THR A 225 2.79 -13.61 -13.98
CA THR A 225 3.78 -13.09 -13.02
C THR A 225 3.28 -13.23 -11.60
N THR A 226 2.00 -12.95 -11.36
CA THR A 226 1.35 -13.14 -10.06
C THR A 226 1.30 -14.62 -9.66
N VAL A 227 0.90 -15.49 -10.60
CA VAL A 227 0.83 -16.94 -10.36
C VAL A 227 2.21 -17.49 -10.00
N ASN A 228 3.23 -17.18 -10.79
CA ASN A 228 4.60 -17.66 -10.55
C ASN A 228 5.14 -17.18 -9.19
N TYR A 229 4.89 -15.91 -8.83
CA TYR A 229 5.29 -15.39 -7.53
C TYR A 229 4.65 -16.17 -6.37
N LEU A 230 3.36 -16.48 -6.46
CA LEU A 230 2.65 -17.21 -5.40
C LEU A 230 3.07 -18.68 -5.33
N MET A 231 3.28 -19.34 -6.46
CA MET A 231 3.70 -20.75 -6.51
C MET A 231 5.06 -21.02 -5.85
N GLU A 232 5.92 -20.01 -5.74
CA GLU A 232 7.18 -20.10 -4.99
C GLU A 232 6.99 -20.01 -3.46
N ARG A 233 5.82 -19.55 -2.99
CA ARG A 233 5.57 -19.14 -1.61
C ARG A 233 4.45 -19.92 -0.92
N ILE A 234 3.53 -20.53 -1.68
CA ILE A 234 2.43 -21.34 -1.15
C ILE A 234 2.34 -22.69 -1.83
N GLU A 235 2.00 -23.70 -1.03
CA GLU A 235 1.59 -25.01 -1.54
C GLU A 235 0.08 -24.99 -1.80
N LEU A 236 -0.33 -24.76 -3.07
CA LEU A 236 -1.75 -24.65 -3.44
C LEU A 236 -2.61 -25.85 -3.03
N THR A 237 -2.01 -27.04 -2.94
CA THR A 237 -2.71 -28.27 -2.54
C THR A 237 -3.27 -28.21 -1.12
N ASP A 238 -2.69 -27.37 -0.25
CA ASP A 238 -3.16 -27.20 1.12
C ASP A 238 -4.43 -26.34 1.20
N ILE A 239 -4.71 -25.56 0.15
CA ILE A 239 -5.83 -24.63 0.09
C ILE A 239 -6.90 -25.02 -0.95
N GLY A 240 -6.61 -25.95 -1.87
CA GLY A 240 -7.60 -26.48 -2.82
C GLY A 240 -7.00 -27.20 -4.03
N ASP A 241 -7.80 -27.36 -5.09
CA ASP A 241 -7.30 -27.84 -6.37
C ASP A 241 -6.49 -26.73 -7.08
N PRO A 242 -5.18 -26.91 -7.33
CA PRO A 242 -4.32 -25.86 -7.90
C PRO A 242 -4.84 -25.30 -9.22
N ASN A 243 -5.36 -26.14 -10.11
CA ASN A 243 -5.87 -25.68 -11.41
C ASN A 243 -7.10 -24.78 -11.22
N SER A 244 -8.06 -25.20 -10.38
CA SER A 244 -9.23 -24.38 -10.08
C SER A 244 -8.87 -23.05 -9.42
N ILE A 245 -7.81 -22.99 -8.61
CA ILE A 245 -7.35 -21.74 -7.97
C ILE A 245 -6.73 -20.81 -9.01
N ILE A 246 -5.83 -21.33 -9.83
CA ILE A 246 -5.18 -20.54 -10.89
C ILE A 246 -6.22 -20.06 -11.91
N ASP A 247 -7.15 -20.92 -12.33
CA ASP A 247 -8.25 -20.54 -13.23
C ASP A 247 -9.12 -19.43 -12.63
N ASN A 248 -9.39 -19.49 -11.32
CA ASN A 248 -10.11 -18.43 -10.62
C ASN A 248 -9.32 -17.11 -10.65
N TRP A 249 -8.03 -17.13 -10.29
CA TRP A 249 -7.19 -15.94 -10.33
C TRP A 249 -7.13 -15.32 -11.71
N MET A 250 -6.93 -16.13 -12.74
CA MET A 250 -6.84 -15.68 -14.13
C MET A 250 -8.19 -15.22 -14.71
N SER A 251 -9.30 -15.44 -13.99
CA SER A 251 -10.63 -14.92 -14.36
C SER A 251 -10.96 -13.55 -13.76
N LEU A 252 -10.11 -13.03 -12.87
CA LEU A 252 -10.29 -11.72 -12.21
C LEU A 252 -9.94 -10.47 -13.03
N PRO A 253 -9.06 -10.51 -14.07
CA PRO A 253 -8.79 -9.34 -14.88
C PRO A 253 -10.07 -8.73 -15.48
N SER A 254 -10.10 -7.40 -15.58
CA SER A 254 -11.20 -6.67 -16.20
C SER A 254 -11.39 -7.08 -17.67
N ASP A 255 -12.65 -7.29 -18.09
CA ASP A 255 -13.00 -7.62 -19.46
C ASP A 255 -12.58 -6.50 -20.42
N GLU A 256 -12.22 -6.87 -21.66
CA GLU A 256 -11.90 -5.90 -22.70
C GLU A 256 -13.10 -4.97 -22.96
N GLY A 257 -12.87 -3.66 -22.94
CA GLY A 257 -13.92 -2.66 -23.12
C GLY A 257 -14.74 -2.34 -21.85
N SER A 258 -14.33 -2.83 -20.67
CA SER A 258 -14.91 -2.43 -19.39
C SER A 258 -14.96 -0.90 -19.25
N ALA A 259 -16.12 -0.39 -18.82
CA ALA A 259 -16.32 1.02 -18.56
C ALA A 259 -15.79 1.38 -17.17
N PHE A 260 -15.04 2.49 -17.09
CA PHE A 260 -14.59 3.10 -15.85
C PHE A 260 -15.29 4.44 -15.66
N ASP A 261 -15.55 4.83 -14.42
CA ASP A 261 -16.12 6.15 -14.10
C ASP A 261 -15.15 7.29 -14.49
N ARG A 262 -13.84 7.02 -14.49
CA ARG A 262 -12.80 7.93 -14.97
C ARG A 262 -11.66 7.16 -15.64
N VAL A 263 -11.15 7.68 -16.75
CA VAL A 263 -9.96 7.14 -17.43
C VAL A 263 -8.93 8.25 -17.59
N ILE A 264 -7.69 7.97 -17.23
CA ILE A 264 -6.53 8.84 -17.47
C ILE A 264 -5.49 8.04 -18.25
N GLU A 265 -5.13 8.54 -19.42
CA GLU A 265 -4.06 7.97 -20.23
C GLU A 265 -2.76 8.74 -19.99
N ILE A 266 -1.68 8.01 -19.76
CA ILE A 266 -0.34 8.57 -19.52
C ILE A 266 0.64 7.91 -20.49
N ASP A 267 1.34 8.73 -21.28
CA ASP A 267 2.44 8.25 -22.12
C ASP A 267 3.63 7.82 -21.24
N ALA A 268 3.90 6.52 -21.18
CA ALA A 268 5.01 5.94 -20.44
C ALA A 268 6.37 6.45 -20.94
N ASN A 269 6.48 6.81 -22.23
CA ASN A 269 7.72 7.35 -22.80
C ASN A 269 8.03 8.77 -22.31
N SER A 270 7.07 9.45 -21.69
CA SER A 270 7.25 10.80 -21.14
C SER A 270 7.68 10.78 -19.66
N LEU A 271 7.77 9.60 -19.04
CA LEU A 271 8.22 9.45 -17.67
C LEU A 271 9.74 9.39 -17.63
N GLU A 272 10.31 10.07 -16.64
CA GLU A 272 11.75 10.16 -16.38
C GLU A 272 11.99 9.81 -14.91
N PRO A 273 13.22 9.48 -14.51
CA PRO A 273 13.56 9.33 -13.10
C PRO A 273 13.19 10.60 -12.33
N CYS A 274 12.45 10.47 -11.23
CA CYS A 274 11.81 11.57 -10.52
C CYS A 274 12.26 11.64 -9.05
N VAL A 275 12.18 12.84 -8.50
CA VAL A 275 12.37 13.06 -7.05
C VAL A 275 11.33 14.05 -6.54
N THR A 276 10.85 13.78 -5.33
CA THR A 276 9.99 14.71 -4.60
C THR A 276 10.84 15.80 -3.95
N TRP A 277 10.68 17.05 -4.38
CA TRP A 277 11.42 18.18 -3.83
C TRP A 277 10.69 18.84 -2.65
N GLY A 278 9.37 18.64 -2.54
CA GLY A 278 8.51 19.25 -1.54
C GLY A 278 8.12 18.32 -0.39
N THR A 279 7.00 18.65 0.26
CA THR A 279 6.50 17.94 1.46
C THR A 279 5.41 16.91 1.17
N ASN A 280 5.03 16.74 -0.10
CA ASN A 280 4.10 15.71 -0.53
C ASN A 280 4.51 15.20 -1.93
N PRO A 281 4.02 14.02 -2.37
CA PRO A 281 4.47 13.41 -3.63
C PRO A 281 3.99 14.10 -4.91
N GLU A 282 3.00 15.01 -4.86
CA GLU A 282 2.64 15.81 -6.04
C GLU A 282 3.75 16.81 -6.40
N MET A 283 4.56 17.19 -5.41
CA MET A 283 5.72 18.06 -5.57
C MET A 283 6.93 17.25 -6.04
N SER A 284 6.76 16.51 -7.14
CA SER A 284 7.81 15.71 -7.77
C SER A 284 8.16 16.24 -9.15
N ILE A 285 9.46 16.26 -9.46
CA ILE A 285 10.01 16.71 -10.74
C ILE A 285 10.98 15.65 -11.27
N PRO A 286 11.19 15.58 -12.59
CA PRO A 286 12.29 14.83 -13.16
C PRO A 286 13.63 15.24 -12.54
N ILE A 287 14.53 14.27 -12.37
CA ILE A 287 15.87 14.51 -11.84
C ILE A 287 16.68 15.46 -12.73
N THR A 288 16.24 15.74 -13.95
CA THR A 288 16.85 16.66 -14.91
C THR A 288 16.43 18.12 -14.72
N GLU A 289 15.39 18.38 -13.92
CA GLU A 289 14.78 19.70 -13.74
C GLU A 289 15.34 20.52 -12.56
N SER A 290 14.89 21.77 -12.49
CA SER A 290 15.14 22.70 -11.38
C SER A 290 13.94 22.78 -10.46
N ILE A 291 14.20 23.10 -9.19
CA ILE A 291 13.16 23.31 -8.18
C ILE A 291 12.23 24.46 -8.62
N PRO A 292 10.91 24.24 -8.72
CA PRO A 292 9.99 25.26 -9.21
C PRO A 292 9.77 26.37 -8.18
N GLY A 293 9.47 27.58 -8.65
CA GLY A 293 9.20 28.72 -7.77
C GLY A 293 7.72 29.03 -7.57
N PRO A 294 7.33 29.73 -6.48
CA PRO A 294 5.93 30.07 -6.22
C PRO A 294 5.26 30.95 -7.29
N GLN A 295 6.05 31.61 -8.13
CA GLN A 295 5.57 32.39 -9.28
C GLN A 295 4.96 31.53 -10.39
N GLU A 296 5.28 30.23 -10.43
CA GLU A 296 4.78 29.26 -11.41
C GLU A 296 3.45 28.61 -10.97
N ALA A 297 2.97 28.89 -9.75
CA ALA A 297 1.76 28.30 -9.22
C ALA A 297 0.47 28.90 -9.83
N ASP A 298 -0.46 28.02 -10.22
CA ASP A 298 -1.74 28.37 -10.86
C ASP A 298 -2.78 28.99 -9.90
N SER A 299 -2.60 28.84 -8.59
CA SER A 299 -3.51 29.38 -7.57
C SER A 299 -2.78 30.00 -6.38
N THR A 300 -3.50 30.77 -5.57
CA THR A 300 -2.95 31.34 -4.33
C THR A 300 -2.65 30.26 -3.31
N GLU A 301 -3.51 29.25 -3.23
CA GLU A 301 -3.38 28.10 -2.35
C GLU A 301 -2.13 27.28 -2.71
N ALA A 302 -1.93 26.98 -4.00
CA ALA A 302 -0.75 26.27 -4.50
C ALA A 302 0.52 27.08 -4.25
N ARG A 303 0.48 28.39 -4.49
CA ARG A 303 1.60 29.30 -4.22
C ARG A 303 2.02 29.28 -2.76
N ASP A 304 1.06 29.33 -1.84
CA ASP A 304 1.34 29.32 -0.41
C ASP A 304 1.79 27.94 0.08
N ALA A 305 1.28 26.84 -0.51
CA ALA A 305 1.80 25.50 -0.28
C ALA A 305 3.26 25.37 -0.71
N MET A 306 3.61 25.83 -1.92
CA MET A 306 5.00 25.83 -2.41
C MET A 306 5.93 26.65 -1.51
N LYS A 307 5.52 27.86 -1.07
CA LYS A 307 6.32 28.66 -0.13
C LYS A 307 6.61 27.91 1.17
N ARG A 308 5.60 27.22 1.73
CA ARG A 308 5.78 26.41 2.95
C ARG A 308 6.70 25.22 2.70
N ALA A 309 6.54 24.54 1.57
CA ALA A 309 7.38 23.40 1.21
C ALA A 309 8.85 23.82 1.03
N LEU A 310 9.12 24.88 0.26
CA LEU A 310 10.47 25.43 0.06
C LEU A 310 11.11 25.85 1.38
N TYR A 311 10.35 26.51 2.25
CA TYR A 311 10.83 26.91 3.57
C TYR A 311 11.15 25.70 4.47
N TYR A 312 10.26 24.70 4.49
CA TYR A 312 10.44 23.49 5.30
C TYR A 312 11.62 22.64 4.82
N MET A 313 11.75 22.49 3.49
CA MET A 313 12.80 21.70 2.85
C MET A 313 14.13 22.45 2.77
N ASP A 314 14.15 23.75 3.10
CA ASP A 314 15.32 24.64 2.98
C ASP A 314 15.89 24.68 1.56
N LEU A 315 15.01 24.86 0.58
CA LEU A 315 15.34 24.83 -0.85
C LEU A 315 15.12 26.19 -1.54
N GLU A 316 16.07 26.57 -2.39
CA GLU A 316 15.98 27.79 -3.22
C GLU A 316 15.38 27.49 -4.60
N PRO A 317 14.31 28.20 -5.04
CA PRO A 317 13.77 28.09 -6.39
C PRO A 317 14.80 28.30 -7.50
N GLY A 318 14.66 27.55 -8.59
CA GLY A 318 15.54 27.58 -9.75
C GLY A 318 16.81 26.73 -9.58
N THR A 319 17.12 26.26 -8.37
CA THR A 319 18.25 25.37 -8.12
C THR A 319 18.04 24.05 -8.88
N PRO A 320 18.99 23.64 -9.76
CA PRO A 320 18.95 22.31 -10.37
C PRO A 320 18.96 21.24 -9.28
N ILE A 321 18.06 20.27 -9.37
CA ILE A 321 17.86 19.30 -8.28
C ILE A 321 19.12 18.47 -7.99
N GLN A 322 19.97 18.26 -9.00
CA GLN A 322 21.23 17.54 -8.88
C GLN A 322 22.32 18.32 -8.13
N ARG A 323 22.08 19.60 -7.80
CA ARG A 323 22.99 20.42 -6.97
C ARG A 323 22.65 20.38 -5.49
N VAL A 324 21.52 19.78 -5.10
CA VAL A 324 21.15 19.60 -3.69
C VAL A 324 22.09 18.59 -3.05
N SER A 325 22.73 18.96 -1.94
CA SER A 325 23.63 18.07 -1.19
C SER A 325 22.83 17.03 -0.40
N ILE A 326 23.33 15.80 -0.37
CA ILE A 326 22.73 14.70 0.38
C ILE A 326 23.48 14.53 1.70
N ASP A 327 22.79 14.73 2.82
CA ASP A 327 23.36 14.51 4.15
C ASP A 327 23.17 13.08 4.65
N ARG A 328 22.06 12.44 4.27
CA ARG A 328 21.67 11.11 4.72
C ARG A 328 20.96 10.36 3.60
N VAL A 329 21.19 9.05 3.56
CA VAL A 329 20.52 8.13 2.64
C VAL A 329 19.82 7.07 3.48
N PHE A 330 18.53 6.89 3.23
CA PHE A 330 17.72 5.82 3.80
C PHE A 330 17.19 4.97 2.65
N ILE A 331 17.33 3.66 2.76
CA ILE A 331 16.82 2.69 1.78
C ILE A 331 15.93 1.72 2.55
N GLY A 332 14.73 1.46 2.05
CA GLY A 332 13.74 0.61 2.71
C GLY A 332 12.33 1.22 2.72
N SER A 333 11.52 0.79 3.69
CA SER A 333 10.06 1.02 3.85
C SER A 333 9.16 0.02 3.14
N CYS A 334 7.86 0.01 3.47
CA CYS A 334 6.85 -0.80 2.80
C CYS A 334 6.79 -0.56 1.28
N THR A 335 7.23 0.61 0.80
CA THR A 335 7.16 0.98 -0.62
C THR A 335 8.30 0.39 -1.44
N ASN A 336 9.52 0.31 -0.90
CA ASN A 336 10.73 -0.16 -1.59
C ASN A 336 11.73 -0.79 -0.60
N SER A 337 11.52 -2.04 -0.21
CA SER A 337 12.43 -2.80 0.67
C SER A 337 12.59 -4.27 0.27
N ARG A 338 12.05 -4.66 -0.89
CA ARG A 338 12.19 -6.04 -1.35
C ARG A 338 13.63 -6.29 -1.80
N LEU A 339 14.00 -7.56 -1.90
CA LEU A 339 15.35 -7.95 -2.30
C LEU A 339 15.78 -7.31 -3.62
N SER A 340 14.86 -7.22 -4.60
CA SER A 340 15.10 -6.57 -5.89
C SER A 340 15.44 -5.07 -5.72
N ASP A 341 14.69 -4.35 -4.88
CA ASP A 341 14.97 -2.94 -4.55
C ASP A 341 16.37 -2.78 -3.95
N LEU A 342 16.74 -3.64 -3.00
CA LEU A 342 18.03 -3.59 -2.31
C LEU A 342 19.20 -3.93 -3.24
N GLN A 343 18.99 -4.83 -4.20
CA GLN A 343 19.99 -5.18 -5.22
C GLN A 343 20.25 -4.04 -6.20
N VAL A 344 19.21 -3.28 -6.58
CA VAL A 344 19.38 -2.10 -7.44
C VAL A 344 20.12 -0.98 -6.71
N ALA A 345 19.95 -0.88 -5.39
CA ALA A 345 20.61 0.15 -4.57
C ALA A 345 22.08 -0.15 -4.23
N ALA A 346 22.51 -1.43 -4.28
CA ALA A 346 23.85 -1.89 -3.89
C ALA A 346 24.87 -1.83 -5.06
#